data_AF-A0A2D6MCC6-F1
#
_entry.id   AF-A0A2D6MCC6-F1
#
_cell.length_a   1.000
_cell.length_b   1.000
_cell.length_c   1.000
_cell.angle_alpha   90.00
_cell.angle_beta   90.00
_cell.angle_gamma   90.00
#
_symmetry.space_group_name_H-M   'P 1'
#
loop_
_entity.id
_entity.type
_entity.pdbx_description
1 polymer ?
#
loop_
_entity_poly.entity_id
_entity_poly.type
_entity_poly.pdbx_seq_one_letter_code
_entity_poly.pdbx_strand_id
1 'polypeptide(L)' 'MGKLYDFFGGRKTMFAVLLFVAVTVFLYMDKTDFTGWLDGIVWIFGMYAVGNGAEHVANGLKKK' A
#
# COMPACT_ATOMS: atom_id res chain seq x y z
N MET A 1 4.85 -15.65 -10.84
CA MET A 1 4.47 -14.64 -9.84
C MET A 1 5.60 -14.20 -8.90
N GLY A 2 6.53 -15.08 -8.48
CA GLY A 2 7.65 -14.71 -7.58
C GLY A 2 8.48 -13.50 -8.05
N LYS A 3 9.05 -13.56 -9.26
CA LYS A 3 9.88 -12.48 -9.83
C LYS A 3 9.21 -11.10 -9.89
N LEU A 4 7.89 -11.06 -10.06
CA LEU A 4 7.16 -9.80 -10.14
C LEU A 4 7.04 -9.15 -8.76
N TYR A 5 6.71 -9.94 -7.74
CA TYR A 5 6.66 -9.44 -6.36
C TYR A 5 8.03 -9.04 -5.84
N ASP A 6 9.08 -9.78 -6.21
CA ASP A 6 10.45 -9.48 -5.80
C ASP A 6 10.93 -8.14 -6.38
N PHE A 7 10.54 -7.82 -7.62
CA PHE A 7 10.85 -6.52 -8.24
C PHE A 7 10.21 -5.33 -7.51
N PHE A 8 8.98 -5.50 -7.01
CA PHE A 8 8.25 -4.46 -6.28
C PHE A 8 8.57 -4.41 -4.77
N GLY A 9 9.53 -5.21 -4.28
CA GLY A 9 9.87 -5.25 -2.86
C GLY A 9 8.85 -5.99 -1.98
N GLY A 10 8.05 -6.88 -2.59
CA GLY A 10 7.12 -7.77 -1.90
C GLY A 10 5.66 -7.60 -2.32
N ARG A 11 4.83 -8.58 -1.92
CA ARG A 11 3.40 -8.61 -2.25
C ARG A 11 2.66 -7.37 -1.74
N LYS A 12 2.90 -6.98 -0.49
CA LYS A 12 2.23 -5.83 0.16
C LYS A 12 2.49 -4.53 -0.61
N THR A 13 3.73 -4.30 -1.02
CA THR A 13 4.14 -3.12 -1.77
C THR A 13 3.51 -3.10 -3.16
N MET A 14 3.51 -4.23 -3.87
CA MET A 14 2.86 -4.31 -5.18
C MET A 14 1.37 -3.95 -5.11
N PHE A 15 0.63 -4.48 -4.13
CA PHE A 15 -0.79 -4.13 -3.99
C PHE A 15 -1.01 -2.67 -3.59
N ALA A 16 -0.16 -2.10 -2.73
CA ALA A 16 -0.21 -0.68 -2.41
C ALA A 16 0.01 0.19 -3.66
N VAL A 17 0.98 -0.15 -4.49
CA VAL A 17 1.25 0.56 -5.77
C VAL A 17 0.08 0.43 -6.73
N LEU A 18 -0.52 -0.75 -6.87
CA LEU A 18 -1.70 -0.95 -7.74
C LEU A 18 -2.89 -0.08 -7.30
N LEU A 19 -3.17 -0.03 -6.00
CA LEU A 19 -4.24 0.83 -5.46
C LEU A 19 -3.92 2.32 -5.63
N PHE A 20 -2.66 2.71 -5.43
CA PHE A 20 -2.22 4.09 -5.65
C PHE A 20 -2.44 4.53 -7.10
N VAL A 21 -2.10 3.68 -8.07
CA VAL A 21 -2.36 3.95 -9.50
C VAL A 21 -3.86 4.07 -9.75
N ALA A 22 -4.69 3.18 -9.20
CA ALA A 22 -6.13 3.21 -9.39
C ALA A 22 -6.78 4.50 -8.83
N VAL A 23 -6.41 4.90 -7.61
CA VAL A 23 -6.92 6.15 -6.99
C VAL A 23 -6.45 7.38 -7.75
N THR A 24 -5.23 7.35 -8.29
CA THR A 24 -4.70 8.42 -9.14
C THR A 24 -5.49 8.53 -10.45
N VAL A 25 -5.85 7.41 -11.07
CA VAL A 25 -6.73 7.42 -12.26
C VAL A 25 -8.09 8.03 -11.94
N PHE A 26 -8.66 7.76 -10.76
CA PHE A 26 -9.94 8.36 -10.35
C PHE A 26 -9.87 9.88 -10.18
N LEU A 27 -8.73 10.43 -9.75
CA LEU A 27 -8.51 11.87 -9.73
C LEU A 27 -8.55 12.45 -11.15
N TYR A 28 -7.88 11.82 -12.12
CA TYR A 28 -7.88 12.28 -13.52
C TYR A 28 -9.21 12.05 -14.26
N MET A 29 -10.08 11.20 -13.74
CA MET A 29 -11.43 10.96 -14.28
C MET A 29 -12.51 11.83 -13.61
N ASP A 30 -12.11 12.83 -12.80
CA ASP A 30 -13.00 13.68 -12.00
C ASP A 30 -13.97 12.86 -11.11
N LYS A 31 -13.55 11.67 -10.68
CA LYS A 31 -14.32 10.80 -9.76
C LYS A 31 -14.06 11.09 -8.30
N THR A 32 -13.00 11.84 -8.01
CA THR A 32 -12.62 12.34 -6.68
C THR A 32 -11.90 13.68 -6.85
N ASP A 33 -11.96 14.54 -5.84
CA ASP A 33 -11.15 15.74 -5.78
C ASP A 33 -9.76 15.45 -5.18
N PHE A 34 -8.89 16.46 -5.14
CA PHE A 34 -7.54 16.33 -4.58
C PHE A 34 -7.56 15.89 -3.11
N THR A 35 -8.54 16.37 -2.33
CA THR A 35 -8.71 15.98 -0.92
C THR A 35 -9.04 14.50 -0.79
N GLY A 36 -10.04 14.00 -1.53
CA GLY A 36 -10.39 12.59 -1.52
C GLY A 36 -9.29 11.68 -2.06
N TRP A 37 -8.49 12.16 -3.02
CA TRP A 37 -7.29 11.46 -3.48
C TRP A 37 -6.22 11.37 -2.37
N LEU A 38 -5.95 12.47 -1.65
CA LEU A 38 -5.03 12.49 -0.51
C LEU A 38 -5.48 11.50 0.60
N ASP A 39 -6.76 11.52 0.95
CA ASP A 39 -7.33 10.59 1.94
C ASP A 39 -7.15 9.13 1.49
N GLY A 40 -7.37 8.85 0.21
CA GLY A 40 -7.12 7.53 -0.39
C GLY A 40 -5.66 7.10 -0.29
N ILE A 41 -4.71 8.00 -0.56
CA ILE A 41 -3.27 7.72 -0.42
C ILE A 41 -2.90 7.42 1.02
N VAL A 42 -3.34 8.24 1.96
CA VAL A 42 -3.09 8.04 3.40
C VAL A 42 -3.63 6.69 3.84
N TRP A 43 -4.81 6.30 3.36
CA TRP A 43 -5.40 5.01 3.68
C TRP A 43 -4.58 3.83 3.12
N ILE A 44 -4.19 3.89 1.83
CA ILE A 44 -3.40 2.85 1.17
C ILE A 44 -2.04 2.65 1.86
N PHE A 45 -1.26 3.72 2.01
CA PHE A 45 0.08 3.62 2.58
C PHE A 45 0.07 3.48 4.10
N GLY A 46 -0.96 3.99 4.77
CA GLY A 46 -1.19 3.77 6.20
C GLY A 46 -1.38 2.29 6.51
N MET A 47 -2.25 1.60 5.78
CA MET A 47 -2.42 0.15 5.94
C MET A 47 -1.16 -0.63 5.57
N TYR A 48 -0.45 -0.23 4.52
CA TYR A 48 0.83 -0.84 4.16
C TYR A 48 1.84 -0.71 5.32
N ALA A 49 2.00 0.48 5.89
CA ALA A 49 2.91 0.73 7.01
C ALA A 49 2.51 -0.08 8.25
N VAL A 50 1.23 -0.03 8.65
CA VAL A 50 0.70 -0.79 9.79
C VAL A 50 0.88 -2.30 9.58
N GLY A 51 0.55 -2.82 8.40
CA GLY A 51 0.66 -4.24 8.10
C GLY A 51 2.10 -4.76 8.05
N ASN A 52 3.07 -3.95 7.67
CA ASN A 52 4.49 -4.31 7.74
C ASN A 52 5.04 -4.15 9.17
N GLY A 53 4.68 -3.07 9.87
CA GLY A 53 5.05 -2.84 11.25
C GLY A 53 4.54 -3.95 12.18
N ALA A 54 3.27 -4.34 12.05
CA ALA A 54 2.68 -5.42 12.84
C ALA A 54 3.37 -6.78 12.59
N GLU A 55 3.74 -7.08 11.34
CA GLU A 55 4.49 -8.29 11.01
C GLU A 55 5.89 -8.26 11.64
N HIS A 56 6.58 -7.11 11.58
CA HIS A 56 7.90 -6.95 12.20
C HIS A 56 7.84 -7.16 13.73
N VAL A 57 6.85 -6.55 14.39
CA VAL A 57 6.62 -6.72 15.83
C VAL A 57 6.31 -8.19 16.18
N ALA A 58 5.39 -8.83 15.43
CA ALA A 58 5.03 -10.22 15.67
C ALA A 58 6.23 -11.18 15.50
N ASN A 59 7.07 -10.94 14.49
CA ASN A 59 8.28 -11.73 14.28
C ASN A 59 9.34 -11.47 15.36
N GLY A 60 9.46 -10.23 15.83
CA GLY A 60 10.31 -9.89 16.97
C GLY A 60 9.88 -10.58 18.26
N LEU A 61 8.57 -10.69 18.51
CA LEU A 61 8.01 -11.40 19.65
C LEU A 61 8.23 -12.92 19.56
N LYS A 62 8.12 -13.53 18.38
CA LYS A 62 8.38 -14.96 18.18
C LYS A 62 9.84 -15.38 18.40
N LYS A 63 10.78 -14.44 18.25
CA LYS A 63 12.21 -14.69 18.34
C LYS A 63 12.75 -14.59 19.77
N LYS A 64 11.89 -14.22 20.72
CA LYS A 64 12.20 -14.05 22.15
C LYS A 64 11.54 -15.15 22.95
#